data_AF-X1I0Y3-F1
#
_entry.id   AF-X1I0Y3-F1
#
_cell.length_a   1.000
_cell.length_b   1.000
_cell.length_c   1.000
_cell.angle_alpha   90.00
_cell.angle_beta   90.00
_cell.angle_gamma   90.00
#
_symmetry.space_group_name_H-M   'P 1'
#
loop_
_entity.id
_entity.type
_entity.pdbx_description
1 polymer ?
#
loop_
_entity_poly.entity_id
_entity_poly.type
_entity_poly.pdbx_seq_one_letter_code
_entity_poly.pdbx_strand_id
1 'polypeptide(L)' 'LPKRYSIHCLRHTYATRLYKASGYNLRLVQKQLGHSSVSTTQVYADVMDSDVDQAVANLDEMED' A
#
# COMPACT_ATOMS: atom_id res chain seq x y z
N LEU A 1 -19.53 -8.18 15.18
CA LEU A 1 -18.75 -8.45 13.96
C LEU A 1 -18.42 -9.94 13.90
N PRO A 2 -18.43 -10.60 12.72
CA PRO A 2 -17.89 -11.95 12.58
C PRO A 2 -16.47 -12.01 13.15
N LYS A 3 -16.07 -13.12 13.79
CA LYS A 3 -14.77 -13.26 14.51
C LYS A 3 -13.53 -12.83 13.70
N ARG A 4 -13.62 -12.86 12.37
CA ARG A 4 -12.55 -12.49 11.42
C ARG A 4 -12.37 -10.99 11.21
N TYR A 5 -13.34 -10.15 11.59
CA TYR A 5 -13.25 -8.70 11.41
C TYR A 5 -12.91 -8.02 12.73
N SER A 6 -11.83 -7.24 12.71
CA SER A 6 -11.39 -6.41 13.83
C SER A 6 -11.11 -4.99 13.37
N ILE A 7 -10.88 -4.09 14.32
CA ILE A 7 -10.50 -2.70 14.02
C ILE A 7 -9.18 -2.61 13.23
N HIS A 8 -8.33 -3.64 13.32
CA HIS A 8 -7.11 -3.74 12.52
C HIS A 8 -7.41 -3.88 11.02
N CYS A 9 -8.55 -4.47 10.63
CA CYS A 9 -8.97 -4.54 9.23
C CYS A 9 -9.21 -3.16 8.64
N LEU A 10 -9.83 -2.24 9.41
CA LEU A 10 -10.05 -0.87 8.96
C LEU A 10 -8.72 -0.12 8.80
N ARG A 11 -7.79 -0.30 9.76
CA ARG A 11 -6.45 0.26 9.67
C ARG A 11 -5.71 -0.23 8.42
N HIS A 12 -5.81 -1.53 8.12
CA HIS A 12 -5.27 -2.10 6.89
C HIS A 12 -5.86 -1.44 5.65
N THR A 13 -7.19 -1.41 5.54
CA THR A 13 -7.85 -0.79 4.38
C THR A 13 -7.46 0.68 4.20
N TYR A 14 -7.38 1.45 5.29
CA TYR A 14 -6.95 2.83 5.24
C TYR A 14 -5.50 2.97 4.78
N ALA A 15 -4.58 2.21 5.38
CA ALA A 15 -3.16 2.29 5.08
C ALA A 15 -2.83 1.88 3.65
N THR A 16 -3.41 0.79 3.15
CA THR A 16 -3.23 0.34 1.77
C THR A 16 -3.78 1.35 0.76
N ARG A 17 -4.93 1.96 1.02
CA ARG A 17 -5.48 3.01 0.15
C ARG A 17 -4.62 4.26 0.15
N LEU A 18 -4.14 4.68 1.32
CA LEU A 18 -3.24 5.83 1.45
C LEU A 18 -1.92 5.58 0.70
N TYR A 19 -1.36 4.37 0.81
CA TYR A 19 -0.15 3.97 0.10
C TYR A 19 -0.32 4.15 -1.42
N LYS A 20 -1.39 3.60 -2.01
CA LYS A 20 -1.69 3.76 -3.44
C LYS A 20 -1.93 5.22 -3.83
N ALA A 21 -2.76 5.94 -3.07
CA ALA A 21 -3.07 7.35 -3.35
C ALA A 21 -1.84 8.28 -3.23
N SER A 22 -0.85 7.91 -2.42
CA SER A 22 0.41 8.64 -2.25
C SER A 22 1.44 8.38 -3.35
N GLY A 23 1.12 7.56 -4.36
CA GLY A 23 2.10 7.11 -5.35
C GLY A 23 3.14 6.17 -4.76
N TYR A 24 2.70 5.22 -3.93
CA TYR A 24 3.55 4.19 -3.34
C TYR A 24 4.63 4.74 -2.37
N ASN A 25 4.35 5.84 -1.68
CA ASN A 25 5.27 6.44 -0.70
C ASN A 25 5.12 5.83 0.70
N LEU A 26 5.92 4.81 1.02
CA LEU A 26 5.85 4.12 2.30
C LEU A 26 6.19 5.00 3.52
N ARG A 27 7.09 5.99 3.35
CA ARG A 27 7.50 6.89 4.44
C ARG A 27 6.38 7.85 4.84
N LEU A 28 5.56 8.26 3.87
CA LEU A 28 4.36 9.06 4.12
C LEU A 28 3.36 8.28 4.96
N VAL A 29 3.06 7.04 4.56
CA VAL A 29 2.13 6.16 5.27
C VAL A 29 2.63 5.90 6.70
N GLN A 30 3.93 5.64 6.88
CA GLN A 30 4.54 5.45 8.20
C GLN A 30 4.30 6.67 9.11
N LYS A 31 4.59 7.88 8.61
CA LYS A 31 4.39 9.13 9.36
C LYS A 31 2.92 9.34 9.69
N GLN A 32 2.02 9.13 8.72
CA GLN A 32 0.59 9.34 8.92
C GLN A 32 0.00 8.38 9.97
N LEU A 33 0.49 7.14 10.03
CA LEU A 33 0.05 6.14 11.02
C LEU A 33 0.79 6.25 12.37
N GLY A 34 1.80 7.12 12.47
CA GLY A 34 2.60 7.28 13.68
C GLY A 34 3.46 6.06 14.02
N HIS A 35 3.84 5.25 13.03
CA HIS A 35 4.66 4.08 13.27
C HIS A 35 6.12 4.47 13.57
N SER A 36 6.66 3.98 14.68
CA SER A 36 8.05 4.22 15.09
C SER A 36 9.07 3.59 14.13
N SER A 37 8.69 2.50 13.47
CA SER A 37 9.52 1.80 12.48
C SER A 37 8.82 1.69 11.14
N VAL A 38 9.62 1.80 10.06
CA VAL A 38 9.17 1.48 8.70
C VAL A 38 8.76 0.01 8.60
N SER A 39 9.42 -0.89 9.34
CA SER A 39 9.14 -2.33 9.28
C SER A 39 7.69 -2.67 9.60
N THR A 40 7.07 -1.98 10.57
CA THR A 40 5.65 -2.15 10.90
C THR A 40 4.72 -1.71 9.76
N THR A 41 5.19 -0.83 8.89
CA THR A 41 4.43 -0.27 7.77
C THR A 41 4.58 -1.09 6.49
N GLN A 42 5.66 -1.88 6.38
CA GLN A 42 5.94 -2.72 5.19
C GLN A 42 4.81 -3.70 4.88
N VAL A 43 4.02 -4.10 5.88
CA VAL A 43 2.84 -4.96 5.71
C VAL A 43 1.76 -4.36 4.79
N TYR A 44 1.82 -3.06 4.47
CA TYR A 44 0.91 -2.41 3.52
C TYR A 44 1.50 -2.25 2.11
N ALA A 45 2.77 -2.62 1.93
CA ALA A 45 3.51 -2.51 0.67
C ALA A 45 3.60 -3.84 -0.08
N ASP A 46 2.61 -4.71 0.08
CA ASP A 46 2.50 -5.89 -0.76
C ASP A 46 2.23 -5.46 -2.20
N VAL A 47 3.02 -6.01 -3.11
CA VAL A 47 2.84 -5.86 -4.54
C VAL A 47 1.65 -6.71 -4.96
N MET A 48 0.63 -6.09 -5.54
CA MET A 48 -0.46 -6.83 -6.19
C MET A 48 -0.08 -7.12 -7.64
N ASP A 49 -0.52 -8.25 -8.20
CA ASP A 49 -0.24 -8.61 -9.60
C ASP A 49 -0.64 -7.49 -10.57
N SER A 50 -1.78 -6.84 -10.32
CA SER A 50 -2.25 -5.68 -11.10
C SER A 50 -1.29 -4.49 -11.09
N ASP A 51 -0.57 -4.28 -9.99
CA ASP A 51 0.40 -3.18 -9.86
C ASP A 51 1.66 -3.49 -10.70
N VAL A 52 2.02 -4.76 -10.86
CA VAL A 52 3.09 -5.22 -11.76
C VAL A 52 2.67 -5.06 -13.22
N ASP A 53 1.48 -5.54 -13.57
CA ASP A 53 0.95 -5.48 -14.93
C ASP A 53 0.90 -4.03 -15.44
N GLN A 54 0.42 -3.10 -14.61
CA GLN A 54 0.38 -1.67 -14.95
C GLN A 54 1.78 -1.07 -15.10
N ALA A 55 2.73 -1.45 -14.23
CA ALA A 55 4.09 -0.94 -14.32
C ALA A 55 4.80 -1.39 -15.59
N VAL A 56 4.57 -2.64 -16.01
CA VAL A 56 5.10 -3.20 -17.26
C VAL A 56 4.46 -2.51 -18.47
N ALA A 57 3.13 -2.36 -18.48
CA ALA A 57 2.43 -1.67 -19.58
C ALA A 57 2.91 -0.22 -19.76
N ASN A 58 3.10 0.52 -18.66
CA ASN A 58 3.60 1.89 -18.71
C ASN A 58 5.03 2.02 -19.27
N LEU A 59 5.85 0.98 -19.15
CA LEU A 59 7.21 0.96 -19.71
C LEU A 59 7.18 0.68 -21.22
N ASP A 60 6.31 -0.24 -21.65
CA ASP A 60 6.12 -0.60 -23.06
C ASP A 60 5.68 0.63 -23.89
N GLU A 61 4.77 1.45 -23.34
CA GLU A 61 4.28 2.69 -23.97
C GLU A 61 5.33 3.82 -24.05
N MET A 62 6.46 3.72 -23.35
CA MET A 62 7.54 4.72 -23.39
C MET A 62 8.63 4.42 -24.42
N GLU A 63 8.66 3.21 -24.98
CA GLU A 63 9.64 2.80 -25.99
C GLU A 63 9.20 3.09 -27.44
N ASP A 64 7.94 3.50 -27.65
CA ASP A 64 7.34 3.95 -28.93
C ASP A 64 7.31 5.48 -29.09
#